data_AF-A0A1V5MRF4-F1
#
_entry.id   AF-A0A1V5MRF4-F1
#
_cell.length_a   1.000
_cell.length_b   1.000
_cell.length_c   1.000
_cell.angle_alpha   90.00
_cell.angle_beta   90.00
_cell.angle_gamma   90.00
#
_symmetry.space_group_name_H-M   'P 1'
#
loop_
_entity.id
_entity.type
_entity.pdbx_description
1 polymer ?
#
loop_
_entity_poly.entity_id
_entity_poly.type
_entity_poly.pdbx_seq_one_letter_code
_entity_poly.pdbx_strand_id
1 'polypeptide(L)'
;MTAEEALACYDEKIALAKSLMLDKNSDYDEAWRDMRISSYTDLILTKLNRTKQMEDLSGNTLISEGIDANYLDMMNYALFGLIRLEND
;
A
#
# COMPACT_ATOMS: atom_id res chain seq x y z
N MET A 1 7.06 -21.67 -10.09
CA MET A 1 7.89 -20.61 -9.49
C MET A 1 8.98 -21.25 -8.66
N THR A 2 10.24 -21.06 -9.02
CA THR A 2 11.41 -21.45 -8.23
C THR A 2 11.62 -20.44 -7.09
N ALA A 3 12.55 -20.75 -6.17
CA ALA A 3 12.91 -19.82 -5.11
C ALA A 3 13.53 -18.53 -5.68
N GLU A 4 14.40 -18.62 -6.70
CA GLU A 4 14.97 -17.44 -7.35
C GLU A 4 13.91 -16.58 -8.04
N GLU A 5 12.95 -17.21 -8.73
CA GLU A 5 11.85 -16.47 -9.37
C GLU A 5 10.99 -15.73 -8.33
N ALA A 6 10.72 -16.36 -7.18
CA ALA A 6 9.97 -15.75 -6.10
C ALA A 6 10.71 -14.54 -5.48
N LEU A 7 12.02 -14.65 -5.28
CA LEU A 7 12.85 -13.57 -4.76
C LEU A 7 12.93 -12.40 -5.76
N ALA A 8 13.09 -12.68 -7.06
CA ALA A 8 13.10 -11.63 -8.08
C ALA A 8 11.76 -10.87 -8.12
N CYS A 9 10.63 -11.57 -8.04
CA CYS A 9 9.31 -10.92 -7.93
C CYS A 9 9.19 -10.10 -6.65
N TYR A 10 9.69 -10.59 -5.51
CA TYR A 10 9.69 -9.85 -4.27
C TYR A 10 10.47 -8.53 -4.38
N ASP A 11 11.70 -8.58 -4.90
CA ASP A 11 12.55 -7.42 -5.08
C ASP A 11 11.90 -6.36 -5.98
N GLU A 12 11.27 -6.81 -7.08
CA GLU A 12 10.49 -5.94 -7.97
C GLU A 12 9.35 -5.24 -7.22
N LYS A 13 8.53 -5.99 -6.47
CA LYS A 13 7.36 -5.41 -5.77
C LYS A 13 7.78 -4.50 -4.62
N ILE A 14 8.85 -4.81 -3.90
CA ILE A 14 9.36 -3.95 -2.83
C ILE A 14 9.93 -2.64 -3.39
N ALA A 15 10.58 -2.68 -4.56
CA ALA A 15 11.08 -1.48 -5.23
C ALA A 15 9.93 -0.57 -5.67
N LEU A 16 8.86 -1.13 -6.23
CA LEU A 16 7.65 -0.39 -6.60
C LEU A 16 6.98 0.25 -5.39
N ALA A 17 6.79 -0.51 -4.30
CA ALA A 17 6.20 -0.01 -3.06
C ALA A 17 7.00 1.17 -2.49
N LYS A 18 8.33 1.03 -2.47
CA LYS A 18 9.26 2.08 -2.00
C LYS A 18 9.21 3.33 -2.87
N SER A 19 9.19 3.18 -4.20
CA SER A 19 9.08 4.33 -5.11
C SER A 19 7.79 5.09 -4.86
N LEU A 20 6.66 4.39 -4.83
CA LEU A 20 5.35 4.99 -4.55
C LEU A 20 5.30 5.69 -3.19
N MET A 21 5.92 5.09 -2.17
CA MET A 21 6.02 5.68 -0.83
C MET A 21 6.80 7.00 -0.85
N LEU A 22 7.93 7.05 -1.57
CA LEU A 22 8.75 8.25 -1.67
C LEU A 22 8.01 9.38 -2.42
N ASP A 23 7.33 9.04 -3.51
CA ASP A 23 6.53 10.00 -4.27
C ASP A 23 5.43 10.60 -3.39
N LYS A 24 4.65 9.76 -2.71
CA LYS A 24 3.58 10.22 -1.79
C LYS A 24 4.14 11.00 -0.60
N ASN A 25 5.28 10.61 -0.03
CA ASN A 25 5.88 11.37 1.06
C ASN A 25 6.28 12.79 0.63
N SER A 26 6.68 12.97 -0.63
CA SER A 26 6.93 14.30 -1.21
C SER A 26 5.63 15.09 -1.42
N ASP A 27 4.54 14.43 -1.81
CA ASP A 27 3.24 15.10 -2.04
C ASP A 27 2.55 15.53 -0.74
N TYR A 28 2.78 14.80 0.35
CA TYR A 28 2.08 14.97 1.63
C TYR A 28 2.99 15.36 2.80
N ASP A 29 4.24 15.76 2.57
CA ASP A 29 5.22 16.19 3.59
C ASP A 29 5.29 15.24 4.80
N GLU A 30 5.35 13.93 4.56
CA GLU A 30 5.35 12.88 5.60
C GLU A 30 4.18 12.96 6.62
N ALA A 31 3.02 13.54 6.26
CA ALA A 31 1.86 13.70 7.14
C ALA A 31 1.40 12.43 7.87
N TRP A 32 1.73 11.25 7.34
CA TRP A 32 1.47 9.97 7.99
C TRP A 32 2.11 9.88 9.39
N ARG A 33 3.21 10.58 9.68
CA ARG A 33 3.88 10.54 10.99
C ARG A 33 3.00 11.07 12.13
N ASP A 34 2.15 12.06 11.83
CA ASP A 34 1.25 12.69 12.80
C ASP A 34 -0.08 11.94 12.97
N MET A 35 -0.28 10.86 12.23
CA MET A 35 -1.49 10.06 12.31
C MET A 35 -1.47 9.13 13.54
N ARG A 36 -2.66 8.76 14.00
CA ARG A 36 -2.82 7.73 15.03
C ARG A 36 -2.51 6.36 14.43
N ILE A 37 -1.92 5.47 15.22
CA ILE A 37 -1.62 4.10 14.77
C ILE A 37 -2.87 3.37 14.28
N SER A 38 -4.02 3.58 14.93
CA SER A 38 -5.30 2.98 14.50
C SER A 38 -5.72 3.41 13.09
N SER A 39 -5.33 4.61 12.65
CA SER A 39 -5.68 5.13 11.32
C SER A 39 -5.08 4.30 10.19
N TYR A 40 -3.92 3.66 10.38
CA TYR A 40 -3.35 2.79 9.35
C TYR A 40 -4.21 1.55 9.13
N THR A 41 -4.77 0.97 10.20
CA THR A 41 -5.73 -0.15 10.09
C THR A 41 -6.97 0.28 9.30
N ASP A 42 -7.52 1.46 9.60
CA ASP A 42 -8.71 1.97 8.90
C ASP A 42 -8.43 2.19 7.39
N LEU A 43 -7.25 2.71 7.06
CA LEU A 43 -6.81 2.91 5.67
C LEU A 43 -6.63 1.57 4.93
N ILE A 44 -6.01 0.58 5.57
CA ILE A 44 -5.84 -0.77 5.00
C ILE A 44 -7.20 -1.41 4.75
N LEU A 45 -8.12 -1.36 5.72
CA LEU A 45 -9.47 -1.92 5.57
C LEU A 45 -10.26 -1.23 4.45
N THR A 46 -10.10 0.09 4.30
CA THR A 46 -10.72 0.86 3.22
C THR A 46 -10.20 0.41 1.86
N LYS A 47 -8.88 0.27 1.69
CA LYS A 47 -8.26 -0.18 0.45
C LYS A 47 -8.60 -1.64 0.13
N LEU A 48 -8.68 -2.51 1.13
CA LEU A 48 -9.13 -3.88 0.98
C LEU A 48 -10.58 -3.95 0.47
N ASN A 49 -11.49 -3.19 1.08
CA ASN A 49 -12.88 -3.14 0.64
C ASN A 49 -13.00 -2.59 -0.78
N ARG A 50 -12.21 -1.57 -1.12
CA ARG A 50 -12.16 -1.04 -2.49
C ARG A 50 -11.68 -2.08 -3.49
N THR A 51 -10.61 -2.82 -3.16
CA THR A 51 -10.05 -3.87 -4.03
C THR A 51 -11.10 -4.94 -4.32
N LYS A 52 -11.81 -5.43 -3.30
CA LYS A 52 -12.89 -6.41 -3.46
C LYS A 52 -13.99 -5.91 -4.40
N GLN A 53 -14.42 -4.66 -4.25
CA GLN A 53 -15.43 -4.07 -5.15
C GLN A 53 -14.93 -3.99 -6.60
N MET A 54 -13.65 -3.70 -6.82
CA MET A 54 -13.07 -3.67 -8.17
C MET A 54 -13.04 -5.07 -8.79
N GLU A 55 -12.69 -6.09 -8.00
CA GLU A 55 -12.71 -7.49 -8.42
C GLU A 55 -14.14 -7.95 -8.76
N ASP A 56 -15.13 -7.62 -7.93
CA ASP A 56 -16.55 -7.93 -8.16
C ASP A 56 -17.08 -7.30 -9.46
N LEU A 57 -16.56 -6.13 -9.82
CA LEU A 57 -16.89 -5.42 -11.08
C LEU A 57 -16.05 -5.91 -12.28
N SER A 58 -15.27 -6.99 -12.13
CA SER A 58 -14.36 -7.52 -13.15
C SER A 58 -13.36 -6.48 -13.66
N GLY A 59 -12.90 -5.58 -12.78
CA GLY A 59 -11.98 -4.50 -13.11
C GLY A 59 -12.59 -3.33 -13.89
N ASN A 60 -13.89 -3.35 -14.20
CA ASN A 60 -14.58 -2.25 -14.89
C ASN A 60 -14.80 -1.07 -13.92
N THR A 61 -13.75 -0.28 -13.74
CA THR A 61 -13.83 0.97 -12.96
C THR A 61 -13.65 2.16 -13.89
N LEU A 62 -14.61 3.10 -13.85
CA LEU A 62 -14.64 4.25 -14.75
C LEU A 62 -13.46 5.21 -14.52
N ILE A 63 -13.01 5.36 -13.27
CA ILE A 63 -11.94 6.26 -12.82
C ILE A 63 -11.41 5.72 -11.48
N SER A 64 -10.49 4.76 -11.49
CA SER A 64 -9.89 4.25 -10.24
C SER A 64 -8.40 4.01 -10.43
N GLU A 65 -7.61 4.29 -9.39
CA GLU A 65 -6.29 3.67 -9.24
C GLU A 65 -6.47 2.15 -9.36
N GLY A 66 -5.58 1.50 -10.14
CA GLY A 66 -5.65 0.06 -10.40
C GLY A 66 -5.55 -0.78 -9.13
N ILE A 67 -5.92 -2.06 -9.23
CA ILE A 67 -5.86 -3.01 -8.11
C ILE A 67 -4.43 -3.06 -7.51
N ASP A 68 -3.41 -3.08 -8.36
CA ASP A 68 -2.00 -3.11 -7.93
C ASP A 68 -1.63 -1.91 -7.05
N ALA A 69 -2.09 -0.71 -7.39
CA ALA A 69 -1.84 0.49 -6.59
C ALA A 69 -2.48 0.39 -5.20
N ASN A 70 -3.66 -0.23 -5.08
CA ASN A 70 -4.30 -0.46 -3.79
C ASN A 70 -3.49 -1.43 -2.92
N TYR A 71 -2.88 -2.47 -3.51
CA TYR A 71 -1.98 -3.37 -2.79
C TYR A 71 -0.72 -2.67 -2.30
N LEU A 72 -0.09 -1.84 -3.13
CA LEU A 72 1.09 -1.07 -2.74
C LEU A 72 0.77 -0.09 -1.60
N ASP A 73 -0.40 0.57 -1.64
CA ASP A 73 -0.86 1.43 -0.56
C ASP A 73 -1.05 0.66 0.76
N MET A 74 -1.71 -0.50 0.71
CA MET A 74 -1.90 -1.34 1.90
C MET A 74 -0.55 -1.76 2.52
N MET A 75 0.42 -2.13 1.69
CA MET A 75 1.79 -2.44 2.15
C MET A 75 2.46 -1.24 2.81
N ASN A 76 2.36 -0.06 2.21
CA ASN A 76 2.97 1.16 2.76
C ASN A 76 2.31 1.59 4.08
N TYR A 77 0.98 1.51 4.19
CA TYR A 77 0.30 1.79 5.47
C TYR A 77 0.70 0.80 6.57
N ALA A 78 0.88 -0.48 6.24
CA ALA A 78 1.39 -1.46 7.20
C ALA A 78 2.81 -1.11 7.66
N LEU A 79 3.69 -0.72 6.73
CA LEU A 79 5.05 -0.27 7.04
C LEU A 79 5.04 0.98 7.94
N PHE A 80 4.21 1.98 7.64
CA PHE A 80 4.08 3.18 8.48
C PHE A 80 3.60 2.83 9.90
N GLY A 81 2.62 1.92 10.01
CA GLY A 81 2.17 1.41 11.30
C GLY A 81 3.28 0.73 12.09
N LEU A 82 4.10 -0.11 11.46
CA LEU A 82 5.25 -0.75 12.10
C LEU A 82 6.28 0.28 12.57
N ILE A 83 6.61 1.27 11.74
CA ILE A 83 7.53 2.35 12.10
C ILE A 83 6.97 3.16 13.29
N ARG A 84 5.68 3.47 13.31
CA ARG A 84 5.08 4.20 14.43
C ARG A 84 5.06 3.39 15.72
N LEU A 85 4.78 2.09 15.65
CA LEU A 85 4.80 1.19 16.81
C LEU A 85 6.19 1.05 17.43
N GLU A 86 7.26 1.14 16.64
CA GLU A 86 8.64 1.08 17.13
C GLU A 86 9.10 2.41 17.77
N ASN A 87 8.52 3.54 17.36
CA ASN A 87 8.90 4.88 17.81
C ASN A 87 7.97 5.51 18.87
N ASP A 88 6.89 4.81 19.27
CA ASP A 88 6.04 5.17 20.43
C ASP A 88 6.59 4.54 21.72
#